data_AF-A0A7X4A8I0-F1
#
_entry.id   AF-A0A7X4A8I0-F1
#
_cell.length_a   1.000
_cell.length_b   1.000
_cell.length_c   1.000
_cell.angle_alpha   90.00
_cell.angle_beta   90.00
_cell.angle_gamma   90.00
#
_symmetry.space_group_name_H-M   'P 1'
#
loop_
_entity.id
_entity.type
_entity.pdbx_description
1 polymer ?
#
loop_
_entity_poly.entity_id
_entity_poly.type
_entity_poly.pdbx_seq_one_letter_code
_entity_poly.pdbx_strand_id
1 'polypeptide(L)'
;MQEQTGGSPAGDGYTAAAIMALLVLTGTMVLAMFTRTEPHPPLVVEPFALGPFLAASLAIGAAAFGLVVRGMRFAMAIALLFALTALVSYGPQKYVDPAFPKIWPAVIVAQGAIAVILWRAISRAIRQMRSAVARAVR
;
A
#
# COMPACT_ATOMS: atom_id res chain seq x y z
N MET A 1 -29.26 -13.08 16.68
CA MET A 1 -27.92 -13.61 16.97
C MET A 1 -27.12 -13.48 15.67
N GLN A 2 -26.14 -12.57 15.64
CA GLN A 2 -25.51 -12.11 14.40
C GLN A 2 -24.73 -13.24 13.72
N GLU A 3 -25.05 -13.45 12.45
CA GLU A 3 -24.37 -14.36 11.53
C GLU A 3 -22.94 -13.87 11.31
N GLN A 4 -22.00 -14.47 12.03
CA GLN A 4 -20.57 -14.33 11.80
C GLN A 4 -20.25 -14.91 10.43
N THR A 5 -20.29 -14.07 9.41
CA THR A 5 -19.72 -14.37 8.10
C THR A 5 -18.21 -14.37 8.24
N GLY A 6 -17.68 -15.53 8.67
CA GLY A 6 -16.27 -15.82 8.81
C GLY A 6 -15.53 -15.69 7.49
N GLY A 7 -15.13 -14.47 7.15
CA GLY A 7 -14.00 -14.24 6.26
C GLY A 7 -12.78 -14.90 6.90
N SER A 8 -12.25 -15.94 6.26
CA SER A 8 -11.11 -16.69 6.77
C SER A 8 -9.98 -15.72 7.22
N PRO A 9 -9.54 -15.75 8.50
CA PRO A 9 -8.67 -14.73 9.09
C PRO A 9 -7.31 -14.60 8.39
N ALA A 10 -6.90 -15.64 7.65
CA ALA A 10 -5.65 -15.65 6.90
C ALA A 10 -5.65 -14.72 5.68
N GLY A 11 -6.80 -14.44 5.06
CA GLY A 11 -6.86 -13.72 3.78
C GLY A 11 -6.62 -12.21 3.86
N ASP A 12 -6.97 -11.60 4.99
CA ASP A 12 -6.82 -10.17 5.25
C ASP A 12 -5.54 -9.85 6.02
N GLY A 13 -5.01 -10.80 6.79
CA GLY A 13 -3.74 -10.66 7.52
C GLY A 13 -2.58 -10.27 6.60
N TYR A 14 -2.46 -10.90 5.43
CA TYR A 14 -1.41 -10.54 4.45
C TYR A 14 -1.56 -9.12 3.90
N THR A 15 -2.81 -8.66 3.70
CA THR A 15 -3.07 -7.31 3.19
C THR A 15 -2.77 -6.28 4.28
N ALA A 16 -3.19 -6.55 5.52
CA ALA A 16 -2.88 -5.72 6.68
C ALA A 16 -1.37 -5.63 6.92
N ALA A 17 -0.65 -6.76 6.84
CA ALA A 17 0.81 -6.80 6.97
C ALA A 17 1.52 -5.99 5.87
N ALA A 18 1.07 -6.12 4.61
CA ALA A 18 1.61 -5.34 3.50
C ALA A 18 1.37 -3.83 3.69
N ILE A 19 0.16 -3.43 4.10
CA ILE A 19 -0.16 -2.03 4.41
C ILE A 19 0.72 -1.53 5.57
N MET A 20 0.89 -2.33 6.63
CA MET A 20 1.75 -1.94 7.75
C MET A 20 3.20 -1.75 7.35
N ALA A 21 3.74 -2.63 6.50
CA ALA A 21 5.10 -2.47 5.98
C ALA A 21 5.24 -1.13 5.24
N LEU A 22 4.30 -0.81 4.34
CA LEU A 22 4.29 0.47 3.62
C LEU A 22 4.09 1.68 4.54
N LEU A 23 3.27 1.56 5.59
CA LEU A 23 3.09 2.62 6.59
C LEU A 23 4.38 2.90 7.36
N VAL A 24 5.07 1.85 7.81
CA VAL A 24 6.35 1.97 8.51
C VAL A 24 7.36 2.66 7.59
N LEU A 25 7.52 2.20 6.35
CA LEU A 25 8.45 2.80 5.39
C LEU A 25 8.10 4.28 5.09
N THR A 26 6.82 4.57 4.84
CA THR A 26 6.37 5.96 4.58
C THR A 26 6.60 6.85 5.79
N GLY A 27 6.30 6.36 7.00
CA GLY A 27 6.54 7.08 8.25
C GLY A 27 8.03 7.34 8.49
N THR A 28 8.88 6.33 8.31
CA THR A 28 10.34 6.49 8.40
C THR A 28 10.86 7.52 7.38
N MET A 29 10.31 7.53 6.17
CA MET A 29 10.70 8.52 5.16
C MET A 29 10.28 9.95 5.53
N VAL A 30 9.09 10.12 6.11
CA VAL A 30 8.64 11.40 6.67
C VAL A 30 9.56 11.86 7.80
N LEU A 31 9.93 10.96 8.72
CA LEU A 31 10.85 11.26 9.80
C LEU A 31 12.25 11.65 9.30
N ALA A 32 12.78 10.92 8.31
CA ALA A 32 14.05 11.24 7.67
C ALA A 32 14.02 12.61 6.99
N MET A 33 12.90 12.96 6.34
CA MET A 33 12.69 14.28 5.72
C MET A 33 12.72 15.41 6.77
N PHE A 34 11.99 15.27 7.88
CA PHE A 34 11.93 16.30 8.93
C PHE A 34 13.24 16.44 9.72
N THR A 35 13.93 15.33 9.96
CA THR A 35 15.23 15.33 10.67
C THR A 35 16.40 15.64 9.75
N ARG A 36 16.18 15.70 8.43
CA ARG A 36 17.22 15.83 7.40
C ARG A 36 18.29 14.74 7.50
N THR A 37 17.90 13.54 7.95
CA THR A 37 18.81 12.40 8.09
C THR A 37 19.06 11.79 6.71
N GLU A 38 20.32 11.72 6.28
CA GLU A 38 20.65 11.05 5.03
C GLU A 38 20.42 9.53 5.09
N PRO A 39 19.92 8.90 4.00
CA PRO A 39 19.34 9.52 2.82
C PRO A 39 17.93 10.09 3.10
N HIS A 40 17.71 11.39 2.85
CA HIS A 40 16.40 12.03 2.99
C HIS A 40 15.79 12.34 1.61
N PRO A 41 14.46 12.39 1.49
CA PRO A 41 13.82 12.91 0.28
C PRO A 41 14.14 14.39 0.07
N PRO A 42 14.19 14.88 -1.19
CA PRO A 42 14.17 16.32 -1.46
C PRO A 42 12.92 16.98 -0.86
N LEU A 43 13.05 18.20 -0.36
CA LEU A 43 11.94 18.91 0.31
C LEU A 43 10.84 19.35 -0.66
N VAL A 44 11.19 19.54 -1.93
CA VAL A 44 10.28 19.96 -3.01
C VAL A 44 10.55 19.07 -4.22
N VAL A 45 9.48 18.49 -4.79
CA VAL A 45 9.53 17.75 -6.07
C VAL A 45 8.35 18.18 -6.90
N GLU A 46 8.57 19.00 -7.92
CA GLU A 46 7.47 19.39 -8.79
C GLU A 46 6.76 18.16 -9.39
N PRO A 47 5.41 18.17 -9.47
CA PRO A 47 4.52 19.31 -9.28
C PRO A 47 3.91 19.47 -7.87
N PHE A 48 4.41 18.75 -6.85
CA PHE A 48 3.81 18.76 -5.50
C PHE A 48 4.85 19.10 -4.41
N ALA A 49 4.40 19.71 -3.32
CA ALA A 49 5.22 19.71 -2.11
C ALA A 49 5.30 18.28 -1.57
N LEU A 50 6.52 17.76 -1.37
CA LEU A 50 6.72 16.35 -1.02
C LEU A 50 6.13 16.05 0.37
N GLY A 51 6.26 16.98 1.33
CA GLY A 51 5.65 16.87 2.65
C GLY A 51 4.13 16.61 2.63
N PRO A 52 3.30 17.50 2.03
CA PRO A 52 1.87 17.27 1.86
C PRO A 52 1.51 15.96 1.15
N PHE A 53 2.26 15.58 0.11
CA PHE A 53 2.04 14.30 -0.58
C PHE A 53 2.27 13.10 0.36
N LEU A 54 3.34 13.11 1.15
CA LEU A 54 3.59 12.04 2.12
C LEU A 54 2.58 12.01 3.26
N ALA A 55 2.14 13.17 3.73
CA ALA A 55 1.07 13.25 4.73
C ALA A 55 -0.23 12.62 4.19
N ALA A 56 -0.59 12.93 2.94
CA ALA A 56 -1.74 12.32 2.28
C ALA A 56 -1.58 10.80 2.12
N SER A 57 -0.41 10.34 1.65
CA SER A 57 -0.09 8.92 1.52
C SER A 57 -0.20 8.18 2.85
N LEU A 58 0.34 8.76 3.93
CA LEU A 58 0.27 8.20 5.28
C LEU A 58 -1.17 8.12 5.80
N ALA A 59 -1.98 9.15 5.57
CA ALA A 59 -3.40 9.16 5.93
C ALA A 59 -4.20 8.10 5.17
N ILE A 60 -3.96 7.94 3.87
CA ILE A 60 -4.58 6.88 3.04
C ILE A 60 -4.17 5.50 3.57
N GLY A 61 -2.90 5.29 3.90
CA GLY A 61 -2.42 4.02 4.45
C GLY A 61 -3.05 3.69 5.81
N ALA A 62 -3.19 4.68 6.70
CA ALA A 62 -3.82 4.50 8.00
C ALA A 62 -5.31 4.15 7.85
N ALA A 63 -6.01 4.83 6.93
CA ALA A 63 -7.38 4.50 6.58
C ALA A 63 -7.49 3.08 6.00
N ALA A 64 -6.63 2.71 5.04
CA ALA A 64 -6.60 1.37 4.45
C ALA A 64 -6.44 0.29 5.53
N PHE A 65 -5.48 0.47 6.44
CA PHE A 65 -5.22 -0.47 7.53
C PHE A 65 -6.47 -0.65 8.42
N GLY A 66 -7.06 0.46 8.88
CA GLY A 66 -8.26 0.42 9.72
C GLY A 66 -9.46 -0.23 9.03
N LEU A 67 -9.64 -0.01 7.73
CA LEU A 67 -10.72 -0.63 6.94
C LEU A 67 -10.47 -2.13 6.72
N VAL A 68 -9.22 -2.54 6.48
CA VAL A 68 -8.86 -3.96 6.29
C VAL A 68 -9.06 -4.75 7.58
N VAL A 69 -8.60 -4.23 8.73
CA VAL A 69 -8.76 -4.91 10.03
C VAL A 69 -10.23 -5.09 10.41
N ARG A 70 -11.11 -4.18 9.97
CA ARG A 70 -12.56 -4.26 10.18
C ARG A 70 -13.30 -5.08 9.12
N GLY A 71 -12.60 -5.69 8.15
CA GLY A 71 -13.21 -6.52 7.10
C GLY A 71 -14.12 -5.74 6.13
N MET A 72 -13.90 -4.43 5.97
CA MET A 72 -14.79 -3.60 5.16
C MET A 72 -14.60 -3.85 3.65
N ARG A 73 -15.71 -3.88 2.91
CA ARG A 73 -15.74 -4.21 1.47
C ARG A 73 -14.88 -3.25 0.62
N PHE A 74 -14.83 -1.98 1.00
CA PHE A 74 -14.07 -0.94 0.30
C PHE A 74 -12.57 -0.89 0.68
N ALA A 75 -12.13 -1.69 1.65
CA ALA A 75 -10.75 -1.65 2.15
C ALA A 75 -9.70 -1.89 1.06
N MET A 76 -10.01 -2.78 0.09
CA MET A 76 -9.09 -3.09 -1.00
C MET A 76 -8.88 -1.91 -1.95
N ALA A 77 -9.91 -1.09 -2.21
CA ALA A 77 -9.77 0.09 -3.07
C ALA A 77 -8.83 1.12 -2.43
N ILE A 78 -8.98 1.35 -1.12
CA ILE A 78 -8.12 2.27 -0.38
C ILE A 78 -6.70 1.72 -0.23
N ALA A 79 -6.53 0.40 -0.04
CA ALA A 79 -5.23 -0.26 -0.04
C ALA A 79 -4.50 -0.13 -1.39
N LEU A 80 -5.22 -0.26 -2.51
CA LEU A 80 -4.67 -0.01 -3.84
C LEU A 80 -4.25 1.45 -4.03
N LEU A 81 -5.07 2.40 -3.57
CA LEU A 81 -4.72 3.81 -3.61
C LEU A 81 -3.44 4.08 -2.82
N PHE A 82 -3.29 3.47 -1.63
CA PHE A 82 -2.06 3.57 -0.85
C PHE A 82 -0.85 2.95 -1.56
N ALA A 83 -1.03 1.79 -2.20
CA ALA A 83 0.03 1.16 -2.97
C ALA A 83 0.49 2.05 -4.14
N LEU A 84 -0.43 2.74 -4.81
CA LEU A 84 -0.13 3.68 -5.88
C LEU A 84 0.64 4.91 -5.38
N THR A 85 0.24 5.51 -4.26
CA THR A 85 0.97 6.65 -3.67
C THR A 85 2.35 6.22 -3.17
N ALA A 86 2.48 5.02 -2.60
CA ALA A 86 3.76 4.45 -2.21
C ALA A 86 4.69 4.20 -3.42
N LEU A 87 4.15 3.81 -4.58
CA LEU A 87 4.91 3.58 -5.80
C LEU A 87 5.57 4.86 -6.34
N VAL A 88 5.00 6.04 -6.08
CA VAL A 88 5.66 7.31 -6.38
C VAL A 88 6.98 7.44 -5.60
N SER A 89 7.01 6.94 -4.38
CA SER A 89 8.17 7.03 -3.47
C SER A 89 9.18 5.89 -3.66
N TYR A 90 8.68 4.67 -3.91
CA TYR A 90 9.46 3.42 -3.93
C TYR A 90 9.34 2.64 -5.25
N GLY A 91 8.97 3.31 -6.33
CA GLY A 91 8.74 2.67 -7.63
C GLY A 91 10.01 2.34 -8.41
N PRO A 92 9.85 1.72 -9.59
CA PRO A 92 10.97 1.31 -10.45
C PRO A 92 11.89 2.45 -10.89
N GLN A 93 11.38 3.69 -10.93
CA GLN A 93 12.18 4.88 -11.21
C GLN A 93 13.36 5.06 -10.21
N LYS A 94 13.33 4.41 -9.04
CA LYS A 94 14.43 4.47 -8.07
C LYS A 94 15.66 3.67 -8.47
N TYR A 95 15.58 2.73 -9.41
CA TYR A 95 16.75 1.95 -9.84
C TYR A 95 17.80 2.79 -10.59
N VAL A 96 17.40 3.94 -11.14
CA VAL A 96 18.30 4.88 -11.84
C VAL A 96 18.72 6.06 -10.96
N ASP A 97 18.27 6.11 -9.70
CA ASP A 97 18.60 7.15 -8.74
C ASP A 97 20.03 6.91 -8.19
N PRO A 98 20.95 7.89 -8.23
CA PRO A 98 22.28 7.74 -7.64
C PRO A 98 22.27 7.35 -6.15
N ALA A 99 21.21 7.68 -5.43
CA ALA A 99 21.04 7.31 -4.03
C ALA A 99 20.55 5.86 -3.83
N PHE A 100 20.24 5.13 -4.91
CA PHE A 100 19.71 3.77 -4.86
C PHE A 100 20.50 2.81 -3.94
N PRO A 101 21.85 2.77 -3.98
CA PRO A 101 22.63 1.90 -3.08
C PRO A 101 22.38 2.15 -1.59
N LYS A 102 21.91 3.35 -1.21
CA LYS A 102 21.57 3.70 0.18
C LYS A 102 20.12 3.35 0.56
N ILE A 103 19.22 3.22 -0.42
CA ILE A 103 17.77 3.07 -0.18
C ILE A 103 17.18 1.75 -0.69
N TRP A 104 17.96 0.92 -1.39
CA TRP A 104 17.47 -0.27 -2.06
C TRP A 104 16.69 -1.25 -1.16
N PRO A 105 17.04 -1.48 0.13
CA PRO A 105 16.28 -2.42 0.95
C PRO A 105 14.84 -1.93 1.16
N ALA A 106 14.66 -0.62 1.38
CA ALA A 106 13.33 -0.01 1.51
C ALA A 106 12.53 -0.12 0.20
N VAL A 107 13.18 0.09 -0.95
CA VAL A 107 12.55 -0.03 -2.28
C VAL A 107 12.05 -1.46 -2.51
N ILE A 108 12.88 -2.48 -2.26
CA ILE A 108 12.51 -3.87 -2.48
C ILE A 108 11.38 -4.31 -1.55
N VAL A 109 11.44 -3.94 -0.26
CA VAL A 109 10.36 -4.25 0.70
C VAL A 109 9.05 -3.58 0.30
N ALA A 110 9.10 -2.31 -0.11
CA ALA A 110 7.91 -1.59 -0.56
C ALA A 110 7.30 -2.24 -1.80
N GLN A 111 8.11 -2.60 -2.79
CA GLN A 111 7.64 -3.26 -4.01
C GLN A 111 7.05 -4.64 -3.72
N GLY A 112 7.64 -5.40 -2.78
CA GLY A 112 7.08 -6.66 -2.31
C GLY A 112 5.70 -6.48 -1.65
N ALA A 113 5.54 -5.49 -0.77
CA ALA A 113 4.26 -5.17 -0.14
C ALA A 113 3.21 -4.72 -1.18
N ILE A 114 3.60 -3.88 -2.15
CA ILE A 114 2.75 -3.47 -3.27
C ILE A 114 2.32 -4.69 -4.10
N ALA A 115 3.24 -5.59 -4.42
CA ALA A 115 2.94 -6.81 -5.16
C ALA A 115 1.92 -7.70 -4.43
N VAL A 116 2.02 -7.82 -3.10
CA VAL A 116 1.03 -8.53 -2.28
C VAL A 116 -0.35 -7.89 -2.39
N ILE A 117 -0.44 -6.56 -2.27
CA ILE A 117 -1.72 -5.83 -2.39
C ILE A 117 -2.33 -6.04 -3.79
N LEU A 118 -1.53 -5.90 -4.85
CA LEU A 118 -1.97 -6.10 -6.24
C LEU A 118 -2.44 -7.53 -6.48
N TRP A 119 -1.65 -8.53 -6.06
CA TRP A 119 -1.99 -9.93 -6.19
C TRP A 119 -3.33 -10.25 -5.52
N ARG A 120 -3.54 -9.72 -4.31
CA ARG A 120 -4.79 -9.86 -3.56
C ARG A 120 -5.98 -9.22 -4.28
N ALA A 121 -5.80 -8.01 -4.81
CA ALA A 121 -6.83 -7.30 -5.55
C ALA A 121 -7.24 -8.07 -6.82
N ILE A 122 -6.27 -8.47 -7.63
CA ILE A 122 -6.49 -9.23 -8.88
C ILE A 122 -7.18 -10.56 -8.56
N SER A 123 -6.68 -11.29 -7.56
CA SER A 123 -7.27 -12.56 -7.14
C SER A 123 -8.73 -12.42 -6.69
N ARG A 124 -9.09 -11.31 -6.02
CA ARG A 124 -10.48 -11.01 -5.65
C ARG A 124 -11.34 -10.71 -6.87
N ALA A 125 -10.86 -9.88 -7.79
CA ALA A 125 -11.58 -9.54 -9.01
C ALA A 125 -11.87 -10.79 -9.86
N ILE A 126 -10.88 -11.66 -10.06
CA ILE A 126 -11.04 -12.93 -10.80
C ILE A 126 -12.11 -13.83 -10.16
N ARG A 127 -12.10 -13.98 -8.83
CA ARG A 127 -13.13 -14.77 -8.13
C ARG A 127 -14.53 -14.19 -8.26
N GLN A 128 -14.65 -12.86 -8.21
CA GLN A 128 -15.94 -12.18 -8.38
C GLN A 128 -16.50 -12.36 -9.80
N MET A 129 -15.66 -12.22 -10.83
CA MET A 129 -16.04 -12.46 -12.22
C MET A 129 -16.52 -13.90 -12.44
N ARG A 130 -15.77 -14.90 -11.95
CA ARG A 130 -16.17 -16.31 -12.02
C ARG A 130 -17.53 -16.57 -11.37
N SER A 131 -17.79 -15.94 -10.22
CA SER A 131 -19.05 -16.06 -9.49
C SER A 131 -20.21 -15.39 -10.23
N ALA A 132 -19.96 -14.29 -10.93
CA ALA A 132 -20.97 -13.61 -11.74
C ALA A 132 -21.35 -14.43 -12.97
N VAL A 133 -20.37 -14.99 -13.68
CA VAL A 133 -20.60 -15.86 -14.84
C VAL A 133 -21.36 -17.12 -14.43
N ALA A 134 -20.97 -17.77 -13.33
CA ALA A 134 -21.67 -18.96 -12.84
C ALA A 134 -23.12 -18.71 -12.44
N ARG A 135 -23.49 -17.47 -12.08
CA ARG A 135 -24.88 -17.08 -11.81
C ARG A 135 -25.67 -16.79 -13.09
N ALA A 136 -25.02 -16.32 -14.15
CA ALA A 136 -25.67 -16.03 -15.42
C ALA A 136 -25.98 -17.29 -16.26
N VAL A 137 -25.29 -18.40 -15.98
CA VAL A 137 -25.46 -19.69 -16.67
C VAL A 137 -26.51 -20.60 -15.99
N ARG A 138 -26.96 -20.26 -14.77
CA ARG A 138 -28.05 -20.95 -14.07
C ARG A 138 -29.38 -20.26 -14.36
#